data_AF-A0A922WLW3-F1
#
_entry.id   AF-A0A922WLW3-F1
#
_cell.length_a   1.000
_cell.length_b   1.000
_cell.length_c   1.000
_cell.angle_alpha   90.00
_cell.angle_beta   90.00
_cell.angle_gamma   90.00
#
_symmetry.space_group_name_H-M   'P 1'
#
loop_
_entity.id
_entity.type
_entity.pdbx_description
1 polymer ?
#
loop_
_entity_poly.entity_id
_entity_poly.type
_entity_poly.pdbx_seq_one_letter_code
_entity_poly.pdbx_strand_id
1 'polypeptide(L)'
;DSATNGQSPPAAEQLAFRYRFTIDGKLQKAAAAITCDNEYTLYLNGKKLGSGKNWMEVGGHSLLPAINQRGSNEILVVGRNAGSGPNPAGLFMEIQLVGDDGRIERHGTSSAWEWSRSLPDEKGKYAQQPEDWQPAIEVPPLAAWTNQTSRPAALKLAVLNFQSDAMVRSSLLKSNDLMRSLGRPNRDQIVSMRPNELTTLEAIDLSNGEALSSALMTGAEHILNRSKVSTPALVDRLYIDSLSRPPTAAERSAAVEMLGEKPRPEDVADLLWAILMQPEFLFVN
;
A
#
# COMPACT_ATOMS: atom_id res chain seq x y z
N ASP A 1 -18.22 30.03 9.52
CA ASP A 1 -18.70 28.67 9.21
C ASP A 1 -20.00 28.79 8.43
N SER A 2 -19.99 28.34 7.19
CA SER A 2 -21.09 28.36 6.21
C SER A 2 -21.91 27.07 6.24
N ALA A 3 -21.41 26.02 6.89
CA ALA A 3 -22.02 24.70 6.99
C ALA A 3 -22.66 24.43 8.36
N THR A 4 -22.53 25.36 9.31
CA THR A 4 -23.04 25.22 10.68
C THR A 4 -24.49 24.75 10.68
N ASN A 5 -24.84 23.85 11.60
CA ASN A 5 -26.21 23.33 11.75
C ASN A 5 -26.76 22.64 10.49
N GLY A 6 -25.90 22.11 9.61
CA GLY A 6 -26.31 21.42 8.39
C GLY A 6 -26.77 22.36 7.28
N GLN A 7 -26.36 23.64 7.32
CA GLN A 7 -26.56 24.54 6.19
C GLN A 7 -25.73 24.11 4.98
N SER A 8 -26.18 24.51 3.80
CA SER A 8 -25.47 24.27 2.54
C SER A 8 -24.58 25.47 2.21
N PRO A 9 -23.25 25.33 2.26
CA PRO A 9 -22.35 26.42 1.88
C PRO A 9 -22.48 26.83 0.42
N PRO A 10 -22.01 28.04 0.06
CA PRO A 10 -21.94 28.47 -1.34
C PRO A 10 -21.09 27.53 -2.20
N ALA A 11 -21.44 27.44 -3.48
CA ALA A 11 -20.58 26.80 -4.47
C ALA A 11 -19.23 27.52 -4.59
N ALA A 12 -18.20 26.76 -4.97
CA ALA A 12 -16.82 27.18 -5.14
C ALA A 12 -16.10 27.65 -3.86
N GLU A 13 -16.71 27.54 -2.68
CA GLU A 13 -16.04 27.84 -1.42
C GLU A 13 -14.86 26.90 -1.21
N GLN A 14 -13.73 27.47 -0.77
CA GLN A 14 -12.54 26.73 -0.39
C GLN A 14 -12.17 27.08 1.04
N LEU A 15 -11.86 26.06 1.83
CA LEU A 15 -11.41 26.20 3.21
C LEU A 15 -10.16 25.36 3.43
N ALA A 16 -9.24 25.89 4.24
CA ALA A 16 -8.13 25.12 4.76
C ALA A 16 -8.51 24.52 6.12
N PHE A 17 -8.21 23.25 6.33
CA PHE A 17 -8.40 22.53 7.59
C PHE A 17 -7.05 22.02 8.08
N ARG A 18 -6.76 22.15 9.37
CA ARG A 18 -5.52 21.62 9.96
C ARG A 18 -5.77 20.80 11.21
N TYR A 19 -4.85 19.86 11.44
CA TYR A 19 -4.75 19.09 12.67
C TYR A 19 -3.30 18.88 13.05
N ARG A 20 -2.99 19.10 14.33
CA ARG A 20 -1.64 18.96 14.88
C ARG A 20 -1.63 17.86 15.93
N PHE A 21 -0.61 17.02 15.86
CA PHE A 21 -0.38 15.94 16.81
C PHE A 21 1.12 15.71 16.99
N THR A 22 1.50 15.03 18.07
CA THR A 22 2.89 14.73 18.41
C THR A 22 3.10 13.23 18.48
N ILE A 23 4.25 12.76 18.00
CA ILE A 23 4.65 11.36 18.08
C ILE A 23 5.87 11.25 18.98
N ASP A 24 5.84 10.35 19.97
CA ASP A 24 6.92 10.13 20.93
C ASP A 24 7.65 8.78 20.76
N GLY A 25 7.36 8.04 19.68
CA GLY A 25 7.88 6.69 19.45
C GLY A 25 8.05 6.36 17.98
N LYS A 26 8.68 5.22 17.67
CA LYS A 26 8.86 4.80 16.28
C LYS A 26 7.57 4.18 15.74
N LEU A 27 7.09 4.68 14.61
CA LEU A 27 5.97 4.08 13.88
C LEU A 27 6.47 3.04 12.88
N GLN A 28 5.82 1.87 12.88
CA GLN A 28 5.98 0.89 11.81
C GLN A 28 5.10 1.23 10.61
N LYS A 29 3.87 1.70 10.86
CA LYS A 29 2.90 2.05 9.81
C LYS A 29 2.20 3.36 10.15
N ALA A 30 1.84 4.11 9.12
CA ALA A 30 1.07 5.33 9.26
C ALA A 30 0.29 5.57 7.96
N ALA A 31 -1.03 5.65 8.05
CA ALA A 31 -1.91 5.83 6.91
C ALA A 31 -3.09 6.73 7.24
N ALA A 32 -3.65 7.36 6.21
CA ALA A 32 -4.89 8.10 6.30
C ALA A 32 -5.87 7.69 5.20
N ALA A 33 -7.14 7.62 5.55
CA ALA A 33 -8.27 7.56 4.64
C ALA A 33 -9.00 8.90 4.66
N ILE A 34 -9.32 9.45 3.49
CA ILE A 34 -9.85 10.81 3.37
C ILE A 34 -10.85 10.91 2.21
N THR A 35 -11.90 11.70 2.41
CA THR A 35 -12.75 12.22 1.35
C THR A 35 -13.29 13.59 1.75
N CYS A 36 -13.66 14.41 0.77
CA CYS A 36 -14.27 15.71 1.00
C CYS A 36 -15.35 15.92 -0.04
N ASP A 37 -16.49 16.45 0.38
CA ASP A 37 -17.56 16.87 -0.52
C ASP A 37 -17.28 18.32 -0.96
N ASN A 38 -16.68 18.60 -2.13
CA ASN A 38 -16.46 17.70 -3.27
C ASN A 38 -15.00 17.32 -3.56
N GLU A 39 -14.04 18.22 -3.27
CA GLU A 39 -12.63 18.01 -3.62
C GLU A 39 -11.73 18.25 -2.40
N TYR A 40 -10.61 17.52 -2.34
CA TYR A 40 -9.57 17.77 -1.34
C TYR A 40 -8.17 17.76 -1.94
N THR A 41 -7.26 18.48 -1.31
CA THR A 41 -5.81 18.28 -1.42
C THR A 41 -5.21 18.11 -0.04
N LEU A 42 -4.45 17.03 0.16
CA LEU A 42 -3.85 16.64 1.44
C LEU A 42 -2.34 16.92 1.46
N TYR A 43 -1.90 17.55 2.55
CA TYR A 43 -0.50 17.80 2.86
C TYR A 43 -0.18 17.28 4.28
N LEU A 44 1.05 16.81 4.45
CA LEU A 44 1.63 16.47 5.75
C LEU A 44 2.98 17.16 5.86
N ASN A 45 3.16 17.98 6.91
CA ASN A 45 4.40 18.72 7.17
C ASN A 45 4.89 19.52 5.94
N GLY A 46 3.95 20.13 5.20
CA GLY A 46 4.26 20.90 3.98
C GLY A 46 4.63 20.07 2.75
N LYS A 47 4.48 18.73 2.78
CA LYS A 47 4.61 17.85 1.61
C LYS A 47 3.23 17.41 1.14
N LYS A 48 2.93 17.64 -0.14
CA LYS A 48 1.70 17.15 -0.78
C LYS A 48 1.72 15.62 -0.84
N LEU A 49 0.68 14.99 -0.31
CA LEU A 49 0.50 13.53 -0.35
C LEU A 49 -0.43 13.11 -1.50
N GLY A 50 -1.48 13.88 -1.76
CA GLY A 50 -2.42 13.59 -2.84
C GLY A 50 -3.64 14.49 -2.86
N SER A 51 -4.56 14.22 -3.77
CA SER A 51 -5.81 14.97 -3.95
C SER A 51 -6.92 14.07 -4.47
N GLY A 52 -8.17 14.45 -4.26
CA GLY A 52 -9.36 13.78 -4.80
C GLY A 52 -10.41 14.79 -5.27
N LYS A 53 -11.19 14.41 -6.28
CA LYS A 53 -12.27 15.24 -6.86
C LYS A 53 -13.63 14.55 -6.90
N ASN A 54 -13.70 13.32 -6.40
CA ASN A 54 -14.91 12.52 -6.33
C ASN A 54 -15.13 12.12 -4.87
N TRP A 55 -16.07 12.79 -4.19
CA TRP A 55 -16.33 12.54 -2.77
C TRP A 55 -16.83 11.12 -2.47
N MET A 56 -17.38 10.44 -3.48
CA MET A 56 -17.83 9.05 -3.37
C MET A 56 -16.66 8.05 -3.31
N GLU A 57 -15.44 8.49 -3.62
CA GLU A 57 -14.24 7.65 -3.57
C GLU A 57 -13.35 8.06 -2.39
N VAL A 58 -13.21 7.16 -1.41
CA VAL A 58 -12.28 7.36 -0.30
C VAL A 58 -10.85 7.20 -0.78
N GLY A 59 -10.12 8.31 -0.75
CA GLY A 59 -8.68 8.32 -0.97
C GLY A 59 -7.93 7.67 0.20
N GLY A 60 -6.75 7.13 -0.09
CA GLY A 60 -5.90 6.55 0.93
C GLY A 60 -4.44 6.86 0.66
N HIS A 61 -3.75 7.32 1.70
CA HIS A 61 -2.38 7.84 1.59
C HIS A 61 -1.52 7.26 2.70
N SER A 62 -0.31 6.81 2.37
CA SER A 62 0.71 6.52 3.38
C SER A 62 1.29 7.83 3.90
N LEU A 63 1.42 7.94 5.22
CA LEU A 63 1.98 9.12 5.88
C LEU A 63 3.49 8.97 6.13
N LEU A 64 4.01 7.74 6.13
CA LEU A 64 5.43 7.43 6.38
C LEU A 64 6.43 8.28 5.56
N PRO A 65 6.19 8.62 4.28
CA PRO A 65 7.13 9.41 3.49
C PRO A 65 7.27 10.89 3.89
N ALA A 66 6.45 11.38 4.81
CA ALA A 66 6.41 12.80 5.21
C ALA A 66 6.26 13.02 6.73
N ILE A 67 5.91 11.98 7.48
CA ILE A 67 5.68 12.05 8.92
C ILE A 67 6.99 12.16 9.68
N ASN A 68 7.04 13.07 10.65
CA ASN A 68 8.09 13.13 11.64
C ASN A 68 7.85 12.01 12.66
N GLN A 69 8.74 11.03 12.68
CA GLN A 69 8.69 9.87 13.59
C GLN A 69 8.87 10.27 15.06
N ARG A 70 9.34 11.50 15.34
CA ARG A 70 9.43 12.07 16.67
C ARG A 70 9.11 13.56 16.61
N GLY A 71 8.30 14.05 17.55
CA GLY A 71 7.90 15.45 17.62
C GLY A 71 6.62 15.76 16.86
N SER A 72 6.43 17.04 16.57
CA SER A 72 5.17 17.56 16.03
C SER A 72 4.97 17.27 14.54
N ASN A 73 3.72 17.02 14.20
CA ASN A 73 3.23 16.80 12.86
C ASN A 73 2.00 17.68 12.62
N GLU A 74 1.86 18.20 11.40
CA GLU A 74 0.70 18.95 10.96
C GLU A 74 0.13 18.33 9.68
N ILE A 75 -1.14 17.95 9.75
CA ILE A 75 -1.96 17.66 8.58
C ILE A 75 -2.63 18.96 8.15
N LEU A 76 -2.57 19.25 6.87
CA LEU A 76 -3.27 20.35 6.23
C LEU A 76 -4.07 19.81 5.06
N VAL A 77 -5.36 20.13 5.02
CA VAL A 77 -6.27 19.76 3.94
C VAL A 77 -6.89 21.02 3.36
N VAL A 78 -6.80 21.21 2.05
CA VAL A 78 -7.59 22.22 1.34
C VAL A 78 -8.82 21.53 0.76
N GLY A 79 -9.99 21.85 1.29
CA GLY A 79 -11.27 21.35 0.80
C GLY A 79 -11.94 22.37 -0.13
N ARG A 80 -12.64 21.88 -1.15
CA ARG A 80 -13.42 22.72 -2.07
C ARG A 80 -14.83 22.18 -2.24
N ASN A 81 -15.81 23.03 -1.98
CA ASN A 81 -17.20 22.78 -2.35
C ASN A 81 -17.39 23.15 -3.83
N ALA A 82 -17.67 22.17 -4.69
CA ALA A 82 -17.91 22.39 -6.12
C ALA A 82 -19.42 22.56 -6.41
N GLY A 83 -19.82 22.48 -7.68
CA GLY A 83 -21.21 22.68 -8.11
C GLY A 83 -21.55 24.10 -8.56
N SER A 84 -22.82 24.33 -8.90
CA SER A 84 -23.33 25.60 -9.46
C SER A 84 -24.21 26.40 -8.50
N GLY A 85 -24.47 25.87 -7.31
CA GLY A 85 -25.26 26.52 -6.26
C GLY A 85 -24.98 25.91 -4.88
N PRO A 86 -25.56 26.48 -3.82
CA PRO A 86 -25.33 26.00 -2.45
C PRO A 86 -25.67 24.53 -2.30
N ASN A 87 -24.72 23.74 -1.78
CA ASN A 87 -24.89 22.31 -1.58
C ASN A 87 -24.12 21.83 -0.34
N PRO A 88 -24.45 20.65 0.23
CA PRO A 88 -23.79 20.14 1.42
C PRO A 88 -22.28 19.95 1.22
N ALA A 89 -21.49 20.36 2.21
CA ALA A 89 -20.04 20.19 2.19
C ALA A 89 -19.55 19.58 3.52
N GLY A 90 -18.52 18.75 3.43
CA GLY A 90 -17.94 18.11 4.60
C GLY A 90 -16.61 17.45 4.29
N LEU A 91 -15.68 17.54 5.24
CA LEU A 91 -14.41 16.82 5.21
C LEU A 91 -14.49 15.63 6.16
N PHE A 92 -14.16 14.44 5.64
CA PHE A 92 -13.98 13.24 6.44
C PHE A 92 -12.53 12.76 6.31
N MET A 93 -11.87 12.55 7.43
CA MET A 93 -10.55 11.91 7.46
C MET A 93 -10.40 11.06 8.69
N GLU A 94 -9.82 9.87 8.52
CA GLU A 94 -9.40 8.97 9.60
C GLU A 94 -7.91 8.65 9.39
N ILE A 95 -7.10 8.91 10.41
CA ILE A 95 -5.67 8.62 10.46
C ILE A 95 -5.47 7.43 11.39
N GLN A 96 -4.65 6.48 10.99
CA GLN A 96 -4.25 5.35 11.81
C GLN A 96 -2.73 5.24 11.86
N LEU A 97 -2.18 5.32 13.07
CA LEU A 97 -0.75 5.16 13.36
C LEU A 97 -0.54 3.82 14.07
N VAL A 98 0.51 3.10 13.68
CA VAL A 98 0.87 1.81 14.28
C VAL A 98 2.30 1.91 14.80
N GLY A 99 2.46 1.85 16.11
CA GLY A 99 3.75 1.83 16.81
C GLY A 99 4.53 0.54 16.56
N ASP A 100 5.81 0.53 16.95
CA ASP A 100 6.65 -0.66 16.89
C ASP A 100 6.34 -1.72 17.95
N ASP A 101 5.65 -1.32 19.02
CA ASP A 101 5.01 -2.16 20.03
C ASP A 101 3.67 -2.77 19.55
N GLY A 102 3.21 -2.42 18.34
CA GLY A 102 1.93 -2.85 17.79
C GLY A 102 0.72 -2.05 18.29
N ARG A 103 0.92 -1.02 19.12
CA ARG A 103 -0.15 -0.13 19.56
C ARG A 103 -0.71 0.64 18.37
N ILE A 104 -2.04 0.72 18.30
CA ILE A 104 -2.76 1.45 17.26
C ILE A 104 -3.34 2.73 17.86
N GLU A 105 -2.99 3.87 17.28
CA GLU A 105 -3.57 5.17 17.58
C GLU A 105 -4.39 5.66 16.39
N ARG A 106 -5.50 6.36 16.66
CA ARG A 106 -6.42 6.86 15.64
C ARG A 106 -6.78 8.33 15.86
N HIS A 107 -6.82 9.09 14.77
CA HIS A 107 -7.24 10.49 14.78
C HIS A 107 -8.23 10.74 13.66
N GLY A 108 -9.45 11.12 14.02
CA GLY A 108 -10.51 11.47 13.07
C GLY A 108 -10.74 12.97 12.96
N THR A 109 -11.33 13.41 11.86
CA THR A 109 -11.97 14.75 11.75
C THR A 109 -12.97 14.93 12.88
N SER A 110 -12.82 16.01 13.64
CA SER A 110 -13.61 16.33 14.84
C SER A 110 -13.45 17.81 15.19
N SER A 111 -14.10 18.25 16.27
CA SER A 111 -13.90 19.57 16.88
C SER A 111 -12.46 19.87 17.33
N ALA A 112 -11.56 18.88 17.36
CA ALA A 112 -10.12 19.09 17.61
C ALA A 112 -9.36 19.64 16.39
N TRP A 113 -9.98 19.67 15.21
CA TRP A 113 -9.43 20.28 14.01
C TRP A 113 -9.70 21.78 14.02
N GLU A 114 -8.94 22.52 13.21
CA GLU A 114 -9.16 23.94 12.97
C GLU A 114 -9.38 24.20 11.48
N TRP A 115 -10.06 25.29 11.13
CA TRP A 115 -10.26 25.74 9.76
C TRP A 115 -9.94 27.24 9.60
N SER A 116 -9.62 27.65 8.38
CA SER A 116 -9.34 29.04 8.00
C SER A 116 -9.82 29.32 6.57
N ARG A 117 -10.15 30.58 6.27
CA ARG A 117 -10.42 31.04 4.89
C ARG A 117 -9.15 31.38 4.14
N SER A 118 -8.05 31.60 4.87
CA SER A 118 -6.73 31.83 4.30
C SER A 118 -6.22 30.52 3.70
N LEU A 119 -5.97 30.52 2.40
CA LEU A 119 -5.51 29.33 1.68
C LEU A 119 -3.98 29.31 1.56
N PRO A 120 -3.36 28.13 1.62
CA PRO A 120 -1.93 28.00 1.34
C PRO A 120 -1.64 28.12 -0.17
N ASP A 121 -0.38 28.22 -0.52
CA ASP A 121 0.09 28.03 -1.90
C ASP A 121 -0.10 26.57 -2.38
N GLU A 122 0.21 26.29 -3.64
CA GLU A 122 0.11 24.95 -4.24
C GLU A 122 1.01 23.89 -3.58
N LYS A 123 1.98 24.32 -2.77
CA LYS A 123 2.88 23.46 -1.99
C LYS A 123 2.39 23.27 -0.56
N GLY A 124 1.23 23.82 -0.19
CA GLY A 124 0.68 23.73 1.15
C GLY A 124 1.40 24.65 2.14
N LYS A 125 2.03 25.73 1.68
CA LYS A 125 2.77 26.68 2.53
C LYS A 125 2.09 28.03 2.59
N TYR A 126 2.24 28.70 3.72
CA TYR A 126 1.82 30.08 3.92
C TYR A 126 3.04 30.99 3.96
N ALA A 127 3.00 32.13 3.26
CA ALA A 127 4.03 33.16 3.38
C ALA A 127 4.04 33.76 4.80
N GLN A 128 2.86 33.95 5.39
CA GLN A 128 2.64 34.31 6.78
C GLN A 128 1.54 33.42 7.34
N GLN A 129 1.74 32.89 8.55
CA GLN A 129 0.75 32.02 9.19
C GLN A 129 -0.58 32.77 9.37
N PRO A 130 -1.72 32.16 9.00
CA PRO A 130 -3.01 32.79 9.22
C PRO A 130 -3.31 32.96 10.70
N GLU A 131 -3.97 34.06 11.06
CA GLU A 131 -4.43 34.35 12.43
C GLU A 131 -5.94 34.05 12.60
N ASP A 132 -6.63 33.69 11.50
CA ASP A 132 -8.08 33.46 11.44
C ASP A 132 -8.47 31.99 11.66
N TRP A 133 -7.59 31.16 12.22
CA TRP A 133 -7.92 29.78 12.54
C TRP A 133 -9.01 29.69 13.60
N GLN A 134 -10.01 28.86 13.34
CA GLN A 134 -11.14 28.62 14.23
C GLN A 134 -11.35 27.12 14.41
N PRO A 135 -11.86 26.65 15.56
CA PRO A 135 -12.24 25.26 15.71
C PRO A 135 -13.19 24.80 14.61
N ALA A 136 -12.95 23.60 14.08
CA ALA A 136 -13.82 22.95 13.11
C ALA A 136 -15.16 22.59 13.75
N ILE A 137 -16.21 22.67 12.95
CA ILE A 137 -17.57 22.39 13.39
C ILE A 137 -18.01 21.07 12.78
N GLU A 138 -18.47 20.17 13.64
CA GLU A 138 -18.99 18.88 13.23
C GLU A 138 -20.36 19.08 12.58
N VAL A 139 -20.46 18.72 11.30
CA VAL A 139 -21.72 18.74 10.56
C VAL A 139 -22.44 17.40 10.74
N PRO A 140 -23.78 17.39 10.91
CA PRO A 140 -24.54 16.14 10.97
C PRO A 140 -24.30 15.29 9.72
N PRO A 141 -23.97 13.99 9.85
CA PRO A 141 -23.63 13.17 8.71
C PRO A 141 -24.89 12.85 7.88
N LEU A 142 -24.83 13.14 6.57
CA LEU A 142 -25.84 12.65 5.63
C LEU A 142 -25.70 11.14 5.44
N ALA A 143 -26.82 10.43 5.28
CA ALA A 143 -26.81 8.98 5.03
C ALA A 143 -25.96 8.59 3.80
N ALA A 144 -25.95 9.44 2.77
CA ALA A 144 -25.12 9.27 1.59
C ALA A 144 -23.62 9.29 1.91
N TRP A 145 -23.18 10.16 2.82
CA TRP A 145 -21.78 10.23 3.26
C TRP A 145 -21.40 9.01 4.12
N THR A 146 -22.25 8.62 5.07
CA THR A 146 -21.99 7.49 5.97
C THR A 146 -21.78 6.17 5.23
N ASN A 147 -22.57 5.95 4.17
CA ASN A 147 -22.45 4.77 3.31
C ASN A 147 -21.12 4.72 2.54
N GLN A 148 -20.56 5.88 2.19
CA GLN A 148 -19.32 5.96 1.41
C GLN A 148 -18.05 6.05 2.26
N THR A 149 -18.16 6.37 3.55
CA THR A 149 -16.99 6.62 4.42
C THR A 149 -16.67 5.44 5.33
N SER A 150 -17.62 4.98 6.14
CA SER A 150 -17.38 4.06 7.26
C SER A 150 -16.61 2.77 6.89
N ARG A 151 -17.20 1.91 6.05
CA ARG A 151 -16.56 0.65 5.61
C ARG A 151 -15.41 0.88 4.62
N PRO A 152 -15.52 1.74 3.60
CA PRO A 152 -14.43 1.97 2.65
C PRO A 152 -13.17 2.54 3.31
N ALA A 153 -13.30 3.47 4.25
CA ALA A 153 -12.15 4.01 4.99
C ALA A 153 -11.45 2.94 5.84
N ALA A 154 -12.21 2.13 6.57
CA ALA A 154 -11.67 1.02 7.35
C ALA A 154 -10.88 0.02 6.47
N LEU A 155 -11.42 -0.34 5.30
CA LEU A 155 -10.72 -1.20 4.34
C LEU A 155 -9.46 -0.53 3.78
N LYS A 156 -9.53 0.76 3.46
CA LYS A 156 -8.38 1.50 2.92
C LYS A 156 -7.23 1.56 3.91
N LEU A 157 -7.52 1.84 5.18
CA LEU A 157 -6.53 1.84 6.25
C LEU A 157 -5.97 0.44 6.51
N ALA A 158 -6.83 -0.59 6.49
CA ALA A 158 -6.39 -1.97 6.66
C ALA A 158 -5.41 -2.41 5.56
N VAL A 159 -5.71 -2.05 4.30
CA VAL A 159 -4.83 -2.33 3.17
C VAL A 159 -3.52 -1.55 3.31
N LEU A 160 -3.56 -0.25 3.56
CA LEU A 160 -2.33 0.57 3.63
C LEU A 160 -1.41 0.18 4.79
N ASN A 161 -1.97 -0.16 5.95
CA ASN A 161 -1.17 -0.51 7.12
C ASN A 161 -0.78 -2.00 7.14
N PHE A 162 -1.62 -2.91 6.63
CA PHE A 162 -1.48 -4.35 6.88
C PHE A 162 -1.57 -5.24 5.63
N GLN A 163 -1.67 -4.71 4.40
CA GLN A 163 -1.70 -5.56 3.19
C GLN A 163 -0.43 -6.41 3.02
N SER A 164 0.73 -5.96 3.53
CA SER A 164 1.94 -6.78 3.58
C SER A 164 1.90 -7.89 4.63
N ASP A 165 1.04 -7.75 5.65
CA ASP A 165 1.03 -8.58 6.85
C ASP A 165 -0.13 -9.58 6.83
N ALA A 166 -1.13 -9.35 5.97
CA ALA A 166 -2.19 -10.30 5.68
C ALA A 166 -1.65 -11.41 4.77
N MET A 167 -1.31 -12.56 5.36
CA MET A 167 -0.98 -13.77 4.61
C MET A 167 -2.14 -14.13 3.67
N VAL A 168 -2.00 -13.80 2.40
CA VAL A 168 -2.94 -14.23 1.36
C VAL A 168 -2.76 -15.73 1.19
N ARG A 169 -3.72 -16.51 1.70
CA ARG A 169 -3.73 -17.94 1.47
C ARG A 169 -4.10 -18.19 0.02
N SER A 170 -3.16 -18.71 -0.77
CA SER A 170 -3.37 -19.14 -2.16
C SER A 170 -4.61 -20.02 -2.35
N SER A 171 -5.01 -20.79 -1.33
CA SER A 171 -6.22 -21.63 -1.33
C SER A 171 -7.55 -20.84 -1.38
N LEU A 172 -7.56 -19.58 -0.95
CA LEU A 172 -8.72 -18.68 -0.95
C LEU A 172 -8.84 -17.85 -2.24
N LEU A 173 -7.80 -17.83 -3.07
CA LEU A 173 -7.84 -17.18 -4.38
C LEU A 173 -8.45 -18.11 -5.45
N LYS A 174 -9.02 -17.51 -6.50
CA LYS A 174 -9.41 -18.26 -7.70
C LYS A 174 -8.18 -18.97 -8.27
N SER A 175 -8.35 -20.23 -8.69
CA SER A 175 -7.26 -20.98 -9.32
C SER A 175 -6.89 -20.33 -10.65
N ASN A 176 -5.60 -20.16 -10.90
CA ASN A 176 -5.06 -19.71 -12.19
C ASN A 176 -4.22 -20.83 -12.82
N ASP A 177 -3.70 -20.59 -14.02
CA ASP A 177 -3.00 -21.59 -14.82
C ASP A 177 -1.75 -22.11 -14.12
N LEU A 178 -0.92 -21.20 -13.61
CA LEU A 178 0.27 -21.56 -12.81
C LEU A 178 -0.08 -22.44 -11.60
N MET A 179 -1.15 -22.13 -10.87
CA MET A 179 -1.58 -22.96 -9.74
C MET A 179 -1.99 -24.36 -10.17
N ARG A 180 -2.65 -24.48 -11.34
CA ARG A 180 -3.01 -25.78 -11.92
C ARG A 180 -1.76 -26.55 -12.32
N SER A 181 -0.80 -25.90 -12.96
CA SER A 181 0.50 -26.49 -13.32
C SER A 181 1.32 -26.93 -12.11
N LEU A 182 1.14 -26.28 -10.96
CA LEU A 182 1.72 -26.68 -9.68
C LEU A 182 0.87 -27.72 -8.92
N GLY A 183 -0.11 -28.35 -9.59
CA GLY A 183 -0.89 -29.46 -9.05
C GLY A 183 -2.09 -29.07 -8.18
N ARG A 184 -2.61 -27.84 -8.30
CA ARG A 184 -3.88 -27.44 -7.66
C ARG A 184 -5.08 -27.89 -8.51
N PRO A 185 -5.89 -28.87 -8.06
CA PRO A 185 -7.08 -29.28 -8.79
C PRO A 185 -8.18 -28.21 -8.73
N ASN A 186 -9.10 -28.25 -9.68
CA ASN A 186 -10.30 -27.41 -9.63
C ASN A 186 -11.18 -27.82 -8.44
N ARG A 187 -11.93 -26.85 -7.87
CA ARG A 187 -12.71 -27.08 -6.64
C ARG A 187 -13.86 -28.09 -6.80
N ASP A 188 -14.27 -28.36 -8.03
CA ASP A 188 -15.31 -29.32 -8.41
C ASP A 188 -14.75 -30.72 -8.68
N GLN A 189 -13.42 -30.90 -8.66
CA GLN A 189 -12.77 -32.19 -8.88
C GLN A 189 -12.29 -32.81 -7.57
N ILE A 190 -12.73 -34.03 -7.28
CA ILE A 190 -12.21 -34.84 -6.18
C ILE A 190 -11.01 -35.62 -6.71
N VAL A 191 -9.84 -35.38 -6.12
CA VAL A 191 -8.59 -36.06 -6.50
C VAL A 191 -8.11 -36.88 -5.31
N SER A 192 -8.00 -38.20 -5.48
CA SER A 192 -7.57 -39.14 -4.42
C SER A 192 -6.05 -39.33 -4.36
N MET A 193 -5.31 -38.98 -5.41
CA MET A 193 -3.84 -39.06 -5.47
C MET A 193 -3.27 -37.90 -6.29
N ARG A 194 -2.10 -37.39 -5.88
CA ARG A 194 -1.33 -36.43 -6.68
C ARG A 194 -0.47 -37.20 -7.69
N PRO A 195 -0.54 -36.90 -9.01
CA PRO A 195 0.39 -37.46 -9.98
C PRO A 195 1.83 -37.06 -9.64
N ASN A 196 2.77 -38.00 -9.80
CA ASN A 196 4.20 -37.75 -9.56
C ASN A 196 4.94 -37.24 -10.80
N GLU A 197 4.26 -37.16 -11.96
CA GLU A 197 4.83 -36.72 -13.22
C GLU A 197 4.06 -35.50 -13.74
N LEU A 198 4.80 -34.51 -14.23
CA LEU A 198 4.25 -33.33 -14.92
C LEU A 198 3.73 -33.73 -16.29
N THR A 199 2.55 -33.25 -16.65
CA THR A 199 2.05 -33.38 -18.02
C THR A 199 2.80 -32.45 -18.97
N THR A 200 2.81 -32.76 -20.27
CA THR A 200 3.45 -31.92 -21.29
C THR A 200 2.92 -30.47 -21.29
N LEU A 201 1.62 -30.29 -21.04
CA LEU A 201 1.02 -28.96 -20.99
C LEU A 201 1.50 -28.16 -19.78
N GLU A 202 1.59 -28.79 -18.62
CA GLU A 202 2.09 -28.15 -17.39
C GLU A 202 3.59 -27.83 -17.51
N ALA A 203 4.38 -28.71 -18.14
CA ALA A 203 5.79 -28.44 -18.42
C ALA A 203 5.97 -27.23 -19.36
N ILE A 204 5.12 -27.09 -20.39
CA ILE A 204 5.14 -25.92 -21.28
C ILE A 204 4.75 -24.64 -20.53
N ASP A 205 3.72 -24.70 -19.69
CA ASP A 205 3.27 -23.56 -18.89
C ASP A 205 4.32 -23.12 -17.84
N LEU A 206 5.01 -24.07 -17.20
CA LEU A 206 6.12 -23.74 -16.28
C LEU A 206 7.36 -23.19 -17.01
N SER A 207 7.60 -23.59 -18.26
CA SER A 207 8.71 -23.06 -19.05
C SER A 207 8.43 -21.65 -19.56
N ASN A 208 7.20 -21.37 -20.01
CA ASN A 208 6.90 -20.17 -20.82
C ASN A 208 5.78 -19.29 -20.24
N GLY A 209 5.23 -19.64 -19.07
CA GLY A 209 4.08 -18.97 -18.48
C GLY A 209 4.43 -17.57 -17.96
N GLU A 210 3.65 -16.58 -18.42
CA GLU A 210 3.81 -15.17 -18.02
C GLU A 210 3.67 -14.96 -16.51
N ALA A 211 2.79 -15.74 -15.86
CA ALA A 211 2.55 -15.65 -14.42
C ALA A 211 3.80 -16.01 -13.60
N LEU A 212 4.51 -17.08 -13.97
CA LEU A 212 5.74 -17.49 -13.30
C LEU A 212 6.85 -16.48 -13.61
N SER A 213 7.05 -16.14 -14.88
CA SER A 213 8.06 -15.17 -15.30
C SER A 213 7.92 -13.82 -14.57
N SER A 214 6.71 -13.27 -14.49
CA SER A 214 6.44 -12.01 -13.77
C SER A 214 6.70 -12.11 -12.28
N ALA A 215 6.37 -13.26 -11.66
CA ALA A 215 6.64 -13.50 -10.25
C ALA A 215 8.14 -13.58 -9.95
N LEU A 216 8.91 -14.24 -10.82
CA LEU A 216 10.37 -14.34 -10.69
C LEU A 216 11.04 -12.97 -10.88
N MET A 217 10.60 -12.18 -11.86
CA MET A 217 11.10 -10.81 -12.07
C MET A 217 10.85 -9.91 -10.86
N THR A 218 9.63 -9.93 -10.32
CA THR A 218 9.29 -9.15 -9.11
C THR A 218 10.12 -9.61 -7.91
N GLY A 219 10.30 -10.93 -7.75
CA GLY A 219 11.14 -11.52 -6.72
C GLY A 219 12.60 -11.09 -6.84
N ALA A 220 13.16 -11.13 -8.05
CA ALA A 220 14.53 -10.73 -8.35
C ALA A 220 14.78 -9.25 -8.00
N GLU A 221 13.88 -8.34 -8.37
CA GLU A 221 13.96 -6.93 -7.99
C GLU A 221 13.96 -6.75 -6.47
N HIS A 222 13.08 -7.44 -5.76
CA HIS A 222 13.01 -7.37 -4.31
C HIS A 222 14.28 -7.91 -3.64
N ILE A 223 14.84 -9.00 -4.16
CA ILE A 223 16.06 -9.62 -3.65
C ILE A 223 17.24 -8.67 -3.84
N LEU A 224 17.41 -8.09 -5.03
CA LEU A 224 18.50 -7.14 -5.32
C LEU A 224 18.38 -5.85 -4.51
N ASN A 225 17.16 -5.33 -4.34
CA ASN A 225 16.92 -4.12 -3.54
C ASN A 225 17.21 -4.32 -2.05
N ARG A 226 16.99 -5.54 -1.53
CA ARG A 226 17.27 -5.89 -0.13
C ARG A 226 18.72 -6.30 0.10
N SER A 227 19.37 -6.90 -0.90
CA SER A 227 20.67 -7.55 -0.75
C SER A 227 21.79 -6.65 -1.26
N LYS A 228 22.57 -6.06 -0.35
CA LYS A 228 23.83 -5.37 -0.67
C LYS A 228 25.04 -6.31 -0.56
N VAL A 229 24.86 -7.56 -0.99
CA VAL A 229 25.87 -8.61 -0.86
C VAL A 229 26.56 -8.88 -2.18
N SER A 230 27.76 -9.48 -2.14
CA SER A 230 28.48 -9.90 -3.34
C SER A 230 27.72 -11.02 -4.08
N THR A 231 27.94 -11.14 -5.40
CA THR A 231 27.30 -12.19 -6.22
C THR A 231 27.44 -13.60 -5.63
N PRO A 232 28.63 -14.04 -5.14
CA PRO A 232 28.75 -15.38 -4.56
C PRO A 232 27.93 -15.56 -3.29
N ALA A 233 27.85 -14.55 -2.43
CA ALA A 233 27.02 -14.59 -1.23
C ALA A 233 25.52 -14.58 -1.56
N LEU A 234 25.13 -13.90 -2.64
CA LEU A 234 23.77 -13.94 -3.16
C LEU A 234 23.41 -15.35 -3.63
N VAL A 235 24.27 -15.98 -4.44
CA VAL A 235 24.08 -17.37 -4.89
C VAL A 235 23.92 -18.32 -3.71
N ASP A 236 24.83 -18.24 -2.72
CA ASP A 236 24.77 -19.09 -1.53
C ASP A 236 23.43 -18.92 -0.79
N ARG A 237 22.93 -17.68 -0.69
CA ARG A 237 21.63 -17.39 -0.07
C ARG A 237 20.45 -17.95 -0.86
N LEU A 238 20.45 -17.80 -2.19
CA LEU A 238 19.38 -18.31 -3.06
C LEU A 238 19.25 -19.82 -2.94
N TYR A 239 20.36 -20.56 -2.98
CA TYR A 239 20.34 -22.02 -2.82
C TYR A 239 19.84 -22.46 -1.44
N ILE A 240 20.23 -21.76 -0.37
CA ILE A 240 19.73 -22.06 0.97
C ILE A 240 18.23 -21.77 1.07
N ASP A 241 17.76 -20.65 0.52
CA ASP A 241 16.35 -20.26 0.60
C ASP A 241 15.46 -21.16 -0.28
N SER A 242 15.96 -21.65 -1.41
CA SER A 242 15.20 -22.49 -2.34
C SER A 242 15.30 -23.99 -2.05
N LEU A 243 16.51 -24.51 -1.79
CA LEU A 243 16.78 -25.95 -1.64
C LEU A 243 17.15 -26.36 -0.20
N SER A 244 17.19 -25.41 0.75
CA SER A 244 17.57 -25.66 2.15
C SER A 244 18.97 -26.29 2.32
N ARG A 245 19.85 -26.15 1.32
CA ARG A 245 21.23 -26.63 1.33
C ARG A 245 22.17 -25.62 0.66
N PRO A 246 23.47 -25.60 1.00
CA PRO A 246 24.43 -24.82 0.23
C PRO A 246 24.59 -25.37 -1.21
N PRO A 247 24.99 -24.54 -2.18
CA PRO A 247 25.32 -25.00 -3.52
C PRO A 247 26.58 -25.87 -3.47
N THR A 248 26.64 -26.88 -4.35
CA THR A 248 27.87 -27.61 -4.62
C THR A 248 28.88 -26.70 -5.33
N ALA A 249 30.15 -27.11 -5.37
CA ALA A 249 31.20 -26.30 -6.00
C ALA A 249 30.92 -26.03 -7.50
N ALA A 250 30.35 -27.01 -8.20
CA ALA A 250 29.98 -26.89 -9.62
C ALA A 250 28.80 -25.93 -9.82
N GLU A 251 27.73 -26.09 -9.03
CA GLU A 251 26.55 -25.20 -9.07
C GLU A 251 26.94 -23.76 -8.76
N ARG A 252 27.75 -23.56 -7.73
CA ARG A 252 28.21 -22.23 -7.32
C ARG A 252 29.03 -21.56 -8.42
N SER A 253 29.93 -22.30 -9.06
CA SER A 253 30.73 -21.77 -10.17
C SER A 253 29.85 -21.33 -11.33
N ALA A 254 28.92 -22.18 -11.76
CA ALA A 254 28.01 -21.88 -12.87
C ALA A 254 27.07 -20.71 -12.56
N ALA A 255 26.50 -20.65 -11.36
CA ALA A 255 25.58 -19.58 -10.97
C ALA A 255 26.29 -18.22 -10.82
N VAL A 256 27.52 -18.20 -10.29
CA VAL A 256 28.32 -16.96 -10.21
C VAL A 256 28.74 -16.49 -11.59
N GLU A 257 29.12 -17.40 -12.48
CA GLU A 257 29.44 -17.08 -13.88
C GLU A 257 28.25 -16.46 -14.61
N MET A 258 27.04 -17.04 -14.42
CA MET A 258 25.82 -16.56 -15.05
C MET A 258 25.40 -15.16 -14.56
N LEU A 259 25.54 -14.88 -13.26
CA LEU A 259 25.15 -13.59 -12.67
C LEU A 259 26.19 -12.46 -12.88
N GLY A 260 27.47 -12.81 -13.03
CA GLY A 260 28.57 -11.85 -13.16
C GLY A 260 28.77 -10.95 -11.92
N GLU A 261 29.55 -9.87 -12.08
CA GLU A 261 29.87 -8.96 -10.95
C GLU A 261 28.71 -8.03 -10.56
N LYS A 262 27.80 -7.74 -11.51
CA LYS A 262 26.67 -6.83 -11.32
C LYS A 262 25.38 -7.48 -11.84
N PRO A 263 24.73 -8.34 -11.04
CA PRO A 263 23.52 -9.03 -11.45
C PRO A 263 22.39 -8.03 -11.73
N ARG A 264 21.73 -8.19 -12.88
CA ARG A 264 20.48 -7.48 -13.21
C ARG A 264 19.29 -8.32 -12.73
N PRO A 265 18.10 -7.73 -12.58
CA PRO A 265 16.90 -8.49 -12.21
C PRO A 265 16.61 -9.67 -13.13
N GLU A 266 16.84 -9.51 -14.44
CA GLU A 266 16.70 -10.57 -15.46
C GLU A 266 17.60 -11.78 -15.14
N ASP A 267 18.89 -11.54 -14.87
CA ASP A 267 19.87 -12.60 -14.63
C ASP A 267 19.53 -13.41 -13.35
N VAL A 268 19.01 -12.72 -12.32
CA VAL A 268 18.56 -13.36 -11.07
C VAL A 268 17.27 -14.13 -11.27
N ALA A 269 16.33 -13.61 -12.07
CA ALA A 269 15.09 -14.30 -12.40
C ALA A 269 15.37 -15.60 -13.18
N ASP A 270 16.32 -15.59 -14.11
CA ASP A 270 16.74 -16.77 -14.86
C ASP A 270 17.41 -17.81 -13.94
N LEU A 271 18.24 -17.39 -12.98
CA LEU A 271 18.81 -18.30 -11.98
C LEU A 271 17.73 -18.94 -11.11
N LEU A 272 16.77 -18.14 -10.62
CA LEU A 272 15.66 -18.65 -9.86
C LEU A 272 14.85 -19.66 -10.69
N TRP A 273 14.56 -19.35 -11.95
CA TRP A 273 13.87 -20.28 -12.84
C TRP A 273 14.65 -21.61 -12.95
N ALA A 274 15.96 -21.55 -13.19
CA ALA A 274 16.80 -22.74 -13.32
C ALA A 274 16.75 -23.60 -12.04
N ILE A 275 16.83 -23.00 -10.86
CA ILE A 275 16.74 -23.70 -9.57
C ILE A 275 15.35 -24.33 -9.39
N LEU A 276 14.29 -23.57 -9.67
CA LEU A 276 12.90 -24.02 -9.48
C LEU A 276 12.50 -25.15 -10.45
N MET A 277 13.15 -25.23 -11.61
CA MET A 277 12.96 -26.32 -12.59
C MET A 277 13.77 -27.57 -12.26
N GLN A 278 14.66 -27.54 -11.26
CA GLN A 278 15.38 -28.74 -10.86
C GLN A 278 14.41 -29.76 -10.22
N PRO A 279 14.61 -31.07 -10.47
CA PRO A 279 13.83 -32.10 -9.80
C PRO A 279 13.87 -31.97 -8.28
N GLU A 280 15.02 -31.54 -7.74
CA GLU A 280 15.22 -31.35 -6.30
C GLU A 280 14.28 -30.31 -5.68
N PHE A 281 13.88 -29.28 -6.45
CA PHE A 281 12.92 -28.28 -6.00
C PHE A 281 11.47 -28.76 -6.19
N LEU A 282 11.17 -29.39 -7.33
CA LEU A 282 9.82 -29.86 -7.66
C LEU A 282 9.40 -31.07 -6.81
N PHE A 283 10.36 -31.89 -6.36
CA PHE A 283 10.14 -33.07 -5.54
C PHE A 283 10.57 -32.84 -4.09
N VAL A 284 9.79 -32.06 -3.34
CA VAL A 284 9.86 -32.11 -1.87
C VAL A 284 9.00 -33.28 -1.40
N ASN A 285 9.63 -34.42 -1.12
CA ASN A 285 9.05 -35.54 -0.36
C ASN A 285 9.12 -35.26 1.14
#